data_AF-A0A524EG48-F1
#
_entry.id   AF-A0A524EG48-F1
#
_cell.length_a   1.000
_cell.length_b   1.000
_cell.length_c   1.000
_cell.angle_alpha   90.00
_cell.angle_beta   90.00
_cell.angle_gamma   90.00
#
_symmetry.space_group_name_H-M   'P 1'
#
loop_
_entity.id
_entity.type
_entity.pdbx_description
1 polymer ?
#
loop_
_entity_poly.entity_id
_entity_poly.type
_entity_poly.pdbx_seq_one_letter_code
_entity_poly.pdbx_strand_id
1 'polypeptide(L)'
;MELERVLTKLRFDESVSGYALFTNDGNPFLSFSLPDEILPTIKETLGIHAESLKLMNIMSGAGTVVLARVDSSWVLGVLFKPEESLGMALQKTRSVMELLGEVDLPSPPSPVTEAEPETSLEEAEETIQVEATTVEEAPSVDSFDEHPLPDEVEMRHGCIIHRDENYSQSMTTNTPINAELIAKFGNTALDILMMVDERRTAFKIAEAVARQVEKVMDTLRWCVSRKIVSAECPEEQALEKKELVEVPIFEGELSKIKKEHRNVVEKCDGTHTLQEIAQMLGIPYFQALQSVVPYRGKTVKFVRKSRI
;
A
#
# COMPACT_ATOMS: atom_id res chain seq x y z
N MET A 1 -18.88 -5.37 -20.83
CA MET A 1 -18.48 -6.67 -20.24
C MET A 1 -17.18 -6.62 -19.44
N GLU A 2 -16.32 -5.61 -19.63
CA GLU A 2 -15.02 -5.54 -18.92
C GLU A 2 -15.11 -4.85 -17.54
N LEU A 3 -15.96 -3.82 -17.40
CA LEU A 3 -16.21 -3.13 -16.12
C LEU A 3 -16.66 -4.09 -15.01
N GLU A 4 -17.65 -4.94 -15.28
CA GLU A 4 -18.14 -5.94 -14.32
C GLU A 4 -17.06 -6.96 -13.94
N ARG A 5 -16.17 -7.33 -14.88
CA ARG A 5 -15.06 -8.26 -14.61
C ARG A 5 -14.05 -7.64 -13.64
N VAL A 6 -13.73 -6.36 -13.80
CA VAL A 6 -12.80 -5.65 -12.92
C VAL A 6 -13.42 -5.47 -11.52
N LEU A 7 -14.69 -5.08 -11.45
CA LEU A 7 -15.42 -4.92 -10.19
C LEU A 7 -15.70 -6.25 -9.48
N THR A 8 -15.78 -7.36 -10.23
CA THR A 8 -15.88 -8.70 -9.65
C THR A 8 -14.63 -9.08 -8.86
N LYS A 9 -13.44 -8.55 -9.19
CA LYS A 9 -12.23 -8.75 -8.36
C LYS A 9 -12.39 -8.13 -6.97
N LEU A 10 -13.02 -6.96 -6.86
CA LEU A 10 -13.35 -6.34 -5.57
C LEU A 10 -14.37 -7.17 -4.80
N ARG A 11 -15.33 -7.78 -5.50
CA ARG A 11 -16.36 -8.64 -4.88
C ARG A 11 -15.81 -9.90 -4.21
N PHE A 12 -14.73 -10.47 -4.75
CA PHE A 12 -14.10 -11.68 -4.20
C PHE A 12 -12.98 -11.39 -3.19
N ASP A 13 -12.66 -10.12 -2.96
CA ASP A 13 -11.68 -9.74 -1.95
C ASP A 13 -12.33 -9.74 -0.56
N GLU A 14 -11.82 -10.59 0.34
CA GLU A 14 -12.37 -10.75 1.70
C GLU A 14 -12.29 -9.48 2.56
N SER A 15 -11.44 -8.52 2.17
CA SER A 15 -11.28 -7.24 2.86
C SER A 15 -12.29 -6.16 2.45
N VAL A 16 -13.00 -6.38 1.33
CA VAL A 16 -13.96 -5.42 0.77
C VAL A 16 -15.36 -5.77 1.25
N SER A 17 -16.02 -4.81 1.89
CA SER A 17 -17.42 -4.92 2.33
C SER A 17 -18.40 -4.45 1.26
N GLY A 18 -17.97 -3.55 0.38
CA GLY A 18 -18.81 -3.03 -0.71
C GLY A 18 -18.03 -2.11 -1.64
N TYR A 19 -18.62 -1.78 -2.79
CA TYR A 19 -18.06 -0.81 -3.72
C TYR A 19 -19.17 -0.16 -4.55
N ALA A 20 -18.93 1.05 -5.03
CA ALA A 20 -19.80 1.70 -5.99
C ALA A 20 -19.02 2.61 -6.94
N LEU A 21 -19.53 2.74 -8.16
CA LEU A 21 -19.11 3.76 -9.10
C LEU A 21 -20.09 4.93 -8.99
N PHE A 22 -19.57 6.10 -8.69
CA PHE A 22 -20.31 7.35 -8.50
C PHE A 22 -20.05 8.30 -9.66
N THR A 23 -21.07 9.07 -10.03
CA THR A 23 -20.86 10.29 -10.83
C THR A 23 -20.22 11.38 -9.99
N ASN A 24 -19.72 12.45 -10.62
CA ASN A 24 -19.19 13.62 -9.90
C ASN A 24 -20.19 14.24 -8.91
N ASP A 25 -21.49 14.10 -9.15
CA ASP A 25 -22.56 14.59 -8.28
C ASP A 25 -22.85 13.68 -7.07
N GLY A 26 -22.07 12.60 -6.92
CA GLY A 26 -22.19 11.62 -5.85
C GLY A 26 -23.36 10.65 -5.99
N ASN A 27 -23.97 10.55 -7.18
CA ASN A 27 -25.02 9.59 -7.44
C ASN A 27 -24.39 8.23 -7.84
N PRO A 28 -24.75 7.11 -7.17
CA PRO A 28 -24.22 5.80 -7.53
C PRO A 28 -24.84 5.32 -8.84
N PHE A 29 -23.98 4.92 -9.79
CA PHE A 29 -24.38 4.28 -11.05
C PHE A 29 -24.44 2.76 -10.92
N LEU A 30 -23.43 2.18 -10.26
CA LEU A 30 -23.37 0.76 -9.96
C LEU A 30 -22.90 0.61 -8.53
N SER A 31 -23.66 -0.07 -7.68
CA SER A 31 -23.33 -0.28 -6.27
C SER A 31 -23.48 -1.74 -5.88
N PHE A 32 -22.60 -2.19 -4.99
CA PHE A 32 -22.64 -3.50 -4.38
C PHE A 32 -22.36 -3.38 -2.89
N SER A 33 -23.33 -3.78 -2.06
CA SER A 33 -23.16 -3.95 -0.61
C SER A 33 -22.62 -2.72 0.14
N LEU A 34 -22.91 -1.50 -0.37
CA LEU A 34 -22.59 -0.25 0.31
C LEU A 34 -23.75 0.15 1.24
N PRO A 35 -23.51 0.38 2.53
CA PRO A 35 -24.54 0.84 3.45
C PRO A 35 -25.06 2.23 3.08
N ASP A 36 -26.39 2.40 3.15
CA ASP A 36 -27.06 3.66 2.81
C ASP A 36 -26.61 4.83 3.70
N GLU A 37 -26.15 4.55 4.91
CA GLU A 37 -25.65 5.53 5.88
C GLU A 37 -24.39 6.28 5.40
N ILE A 38 -23.64 5.68 4.48
CA ILE A 38 -22.36 6.21 3.99
C ILE A 38 -22.56 7.09 2.75
N LEU A 39 -23.64 6.87 1.99
CA LEU A 39 -23.91 7.56 0.73
C LEU A 39 -24.02 9.10 0.89
N PRO A 40 -24.68 9.65 1.92
CA PRO A 40 -24.71 11.10 2.14
C PRO A 40 -23.31 11.68 2.35
N THR A 41 -22.46 11.01 3.13
CA THR A 41 -21.08 11.45 3.40
C THR A 41 -20.23 11.42 2.14
N ILE A 42 -20.38 10.40 1.30
CA ILE A 42 -19.70 10.33 -0.01
C ILE A 42 -20.16 11.49 -0.90
N LYS A 43 -21.48 11.75 -0.95
CA LYS A 43 -22.05 12.83 -1.77
C LYS A 43 -21.57 14.22 -1.33
N GLU A 44 -21.54 14.49 -0.03
CA GLU A 44 -20.99 15.73 0.52
C GLU A 44 -19.49 15.86 0.21
N THR A 45 -18.74 14.79 0.38
CA THR A 45 -17.29 14.77 0.11
C THR A 45 -17.01 15.06 -1.37
N LEU A 46 -17.79 14.47 -2.27
CA LEU A 46 -17.68 14.73 -3.70
C LEU A 46 -18.15 16.15 -4.06
N GLY A 47 -19.20 16.67 -3.44
CA GLY A 47 -19.64 18.05 -3.66
C GLY A 47 -18.58 19.10 -3.31
N ILE A 48 -17.73 18.84 -2.32
CA ILE A 48 -16.67 19.77 -1.88
C ILE A 48 -15.36 19.53 -2.64
N HIS A 49 -15.00 18.27 -2.84
CA HIS A 49 -13.68 17.88 -3.33
C HIS A 49 -13.67 17.35 -4.75
N ALA A 50 -14.80 17.35 -5.48
CA ALA A 50 -14.89 16.83 -6.84
C ALA A 50 -13.70 17.28 -7.68
N GLU A 51 -13.43 18.56 -7.89
CA GLU A 51 -12.38 18.98 -8.82
C GLU A 51 -10.95 18.54 -8.43
N SER A 52 -10.66 18.35 -7.15
CA SER A 52 -9.31 18.02 -6.64
C SER A 52 -9.13 16.56 -6.24
N LEU A 53 -10.19 15.74 -6.28
CA LEU A 53 -10.17 14.36 -5.85
C LEU A 53 -9.34 13.49 -6.80
N LYS A 54 -8.17 13.05 -6.32
CA LYS A 54 -7.41 11.95 -6.95
C LYS A 54 -7.65 10.64 -6.22
N LEU A 55 -7.43 10.69 -4.90
CA LEU A 55 -7.59 9.58 -3.98
C LEU A 55 -7.84 10.16 -2.59
N MET A 56 -8.89 9.71 -1.91
CA MET A 56 -9.29 10.20 -0.59
C MET A 56 -9.87 9.05 0.21
N ASN A 57 -9.74 9.10 1.54
CA ASN A 57 -10.37 8.15 2.44
C ASN A 57 -11.37 8.84 3.38
N ILE A 58 -12.44 8.14 3.69
CA ILE A 58 -13.46 8.52 4.67
C ILE A 58 -13.52 7.39 5.69
N MET A 59 -13.25 7.71 6.96
CA MET A 59 -13.40 6.75 8.05
C MET A 59 -14.84 6.79 8.57
N SER A 60 -15.49 5.62 8.62
CA SER A 60 -16.86 5.48 9.12
C SER A 60 -16.94 4.35 10.14
N GLY A 61 -18.05 4.26 10.89
CA GLY A 61 -18.30 3.15 11.81
C GLY A 61 -18.40 1.78 11.11
N ALA A 62 -18.74 1.77 9.82
CA ALA A 62 -18.83 0.56 9.01
C ALA A 62 -17.48 0.13 8.38
N GLY A 63 -16.45 0.96 8.51
CA GLY A 63 -15.12 0.72 7.96
C GLY A 63 -14.56 1.92 7.20
N THR A 64 -13.55 1.66 6.36
CA THR A 64 -12.85 2.72 5.62
C THR A 64 -13.34 2.75 4.17
N VAL A 65 -13.91 3.88 3.76
CA VAL A 65 -14.26 4.12 2.36
C VAL A 65 -13.08 4.80 1.69
N VAL A 66 -12.63 4.27 0.56
CA VAL A 66 -11.65 4.91 -0.31
C VAL A 66 -12.36 5.39 -1.57
N LEU A 67 -12.33 6.69 -1.81
CA LEU A 67 -12.78 7.32 -3.04
C LEU A 67 -11.58 7.57 -3.95
N ALA A 68 -11.67 7.13 -5.20
CA ALA A 68 -10.62 7.28 -6.17
C ALA A 68 -11.21 7.68 -7.53
N ARG A 69 -10.63 8.72 -8.14
CA ARG A 69 -11.12 9.22 -9.43
C ARG A 69 -10.66 8.31 -10.56
N VAL A 70 -11.60 7.72 -11.28
CA VAL A 70 -11.31 6.87 -12.42
C VAL A 70 -11.07 7.72 -13.67
N ASP A 71 -11.96 8.69 -13.93
CA ASP A 71 -11.82 9.65 -15.04
C ASP A 71 -12.47 11.02 -14.70
N SER A 72 -12.64 11.88 -15.71
CA SER A 72 -13.25 13.20 -15.53
C SER A 72 -14.68 13.18 -15.01
N SER A 73 -15.38 12.04 -15.09
CA SER A 73 -16.82 11.91 -14.85
C SER A 73 -17.17 10.86 -13.78
N TRP A 74 -16.24 9.96 -13.46
CA TRP A 74 -16.46 8.78 -12.63
C TRP A 74 -15.51 8.72 -11.43
N VAL A 75 -16.10 8.38 -10.28
CA VAL A 75 -15.37 8.13 -9.02
C VAL A 75 -15.71 6.75 -8.51
N LEU A 76 -14.70 5.92 -8.27
CA LEU A 76 -14.84 4.64 -7.61
C LEU A 76 -14.80 4.85 -6.10
N GLY A 77 -15.81 4.38 -5.38
CA GLY A 77 -15.78 4.23 -3.93
C GLY A 77 -15.70 2.76 -3.54
N VAL A 78 -14.75 2.41 -2.69
CA VAL A 78 -14.59 1.05 -2.16
C VAL A 78 -14.66 1.11 -0.64
N LEU A 79 -15.57 0.36 -0.04
CA LEU A 79 -15.69 0.20 1.40
C LEU A 79 -14.91 -1.04 1.84
N PHE A 80 -13.92 -0.82 2.70
CA PHE A 80 -13.13 -1.86 3.33
C PHE A 80 -13.61 -2.12 4.76
N LYS A 81 -13.45 -3.36 5.20
CA LYS A 81 -13.74 -3.77 6.58
C LYS A 81 -12.87 -3.00 7.60
N PRO A 82 -13.34 -2.81 8.84
CA PRO A 82 -12.59 -2.09 9.88
C PRO A 82 -11.22 -2.70 10.20
N GLU A 83 -11.03 -4.00 9.98
CA GLU A 83 -9.79 -4.72 10.25
C GLU A 83 -8.71 -4.48 9.18
N GLU A 84 -9.09 -3.95 8.02
CA GLU A 84 -8.15 -3.67 6.93
C GLU A 84 -7.35 -2.40 7.22
N SER A 85 -6.02 -2.49 7.09
CA SER A 85 -5.17 -1.31 7.23
C SER A 85 -5.42 -0.31 6.10
N LEU A 86 -5.43 0.99 6.42
CA LEU A 86 -5.61 2.06 5.42
C LEU A 86 -4.60 1.95 4.27
N GLY A 87 -3.34 1.62 4.56
CA GLY A 87 -2.31 1.45 3.53
C GLY A 87 -2.66 0.39 2.49
N MET A 88 -3.15 -0.77 2.94
CA MET A 88 -3.60 -1.85 2.05
C MET A 88 -4.87 -1.48 1.29
N ALA A 89 -5.83 -0.81 1.94
CA ALA A 89 -7.04 -0.31 1.30
C ALA A 89 -6.74 0.67 0.15
N LEU A 90 -5.81 1.61 0.35
CA LEU A 90 -5.39 2.56 -0.69
C LEU A 90 -4.64 1.85 -1.83
N GLN A 91 -3.74 0.91 -1.51
CA GLN A 91 -3.00 0.15 -2.52
C GLN A 91 -3.92 -0.73 -3.38
N LYS A 92 -4.88 -1.43 -2.76
CA LYS A 92 -5.87 -2.25 -3.46
C LYS A 92 -6.74 -1.40 -4.37
N THR A 93 -7.24 -0.27 -3.87
CA THR A 93 -8.05 0.66 -4.66
C THR A 93 -7.28 1.19 -5.87
N ARG A 94 -5.99 1.53 -5.69
CA ARG A 94 -5.11 1.95 -6.79
C ARG A 94 -4.90 0.85 -7.84
N SER A 95 -4.71 -0.39 -7.40
CA SER A 95 -4.52 -1.53 -8.30
C SER A 95 -5.77 -1.77 -9.17
N VAL A 96 -6.96 -1.55 -8.60
CA VAL A 96 -8.22 -1.66 -9.36
C VAL A 96 -8.44 -0.45 -10.28
N MET A 97 -8.00 0.74 -9.87
CA MET A 97 -8.03 1.93 -10.72
C MET A 97 -7.15 1.79 -11.96
N GLU A 98 -5.95 1.23 -11.83
CA GLU A 98 -5.07 0.96 -12.97
C GLU A 98 -5.74 0.03 -13.99
N LEU A 99 -6.50 -0.97 -13.51
CA LEU A 99 -7.29 -1.87 -14.36
C LEU A 99 -8.55 -1.22 -14.94
N LEU A 100 -9.13 -0.21 -14.27
CA LEU A 100 -10.29 0.53 -14.76
C LEU A 100 -9.90 1.61 -15.78
N GLY A 101 -8.69 2.16 -15.70
CA GLY A 101 -8.17 3.13 -16.67
C GLY A 101 -7.92 2.53 -18.06
N GLU A 102 -7.83 1.21 -18.17
CA GLU A 102 -7.72 0.46 -19.43
C GLU A 102 -9.10 0.11 -20.05
N VAL A 103 -10.20 0.41 -19.35
CA VAL A 103 -11.56 0.04 -19.76
C VAL A 103 -12.33 1.29 -20.19
N ASP A 104 -12.89 1.27 -21.40
CA ASP A 104 -13.82 2.31 -21.85
C ASP A 104 -15.09 2.29 -20.99
N LEU A 105 -15.24 3.31 -20.14
CA LEU A 105 -16.42 3.48 -19.31
C LEU A 105 -17.58 4.03 -20.15
N PRO A 106 -18.82 3.56 -19.92
CA PRO A 106 -19.97 4.15 -20.58
C PRO A 106 -20.12 5.61 -20.13
N SER A 107 -20.51 6.48 -21.06
CA SER A 107 -20.83 7.86 -20.75
C SER A 107 -21.91 7.92 -19.64
N PRO A 108 -21.75 8.80 -18.64
CA PRO A 108 -22.65 8.87 -17.49
C PRO A 108 -24.09 9.12 -17.94
N PRO A 109 -25.10 8.53 -17.27
CA PRO A 109 -26.48 8.86 -17.55
C PRO A 109 -26.66 10.35 -17.30
N SER A 110 -27.13 11.07 -18.32
CA SER A 110 -27.42 12.49 -18.23
C SER A 110 -28.30 12.73 -16.99
N PRO A 111 -28.02 13.78 -16.19
CA PRO A 111 -28.93 14.15 -15.12
C PRO A 111 -30.33 14.31 -15.74
N VAL A 112 -31.32 13.67 -15.12
CA VAL A 112 -32.73 13.87 -15.47
C VAL A 112 -33.07 15.29 -15.04
N THR A 113 -32.69 16.25 -15.89
CA THR A 113 -33.22 17.60 -15.87
C THR A 113 -34.62 17.48 -16.44
N GLU A 114 -35.61 17.45 -15.57
CA GLU A 114 -36.98 17.72 -15.99
C GLU A 114 -37.04 19.09 -16.68
N ALA A 115 -37.56 19.04 -17.90
CA ALA A 115 -38.06 20.13 -18.74
C ALA A 115 -37.05 21.11 -19.35
N GLU A 116 -36.94 21.02 -20.68
CA GLU A 116 -36.54 22.08 -21.60
C GLU A 116 -37.46 23.33 -21.45
N PRO A 117 -37.07 24.50 -21.99
CA PRO A 117 -37.27 24.72 -23.42
C PRO A 117 -36.03 25.26 -24.14
N GLU A 118 -35.80 24.64 -25.29
CA GLU A 118 -35.38 25.22 -26.57
C GLU A 118 -35.02 26.71 -26.57
N THR A 119 -33.79 27.03 -27.00
CA THR A 119 -33.56 28.20 -27.85
C THR A 119 -32.41 27.91 -28.80
N SER A 120 -32.81 27.63 -30.04
CA SER A 120 -32.05 27.89 -31.26
C SER A 120 -31.33 29.24 -31.20
N LEU A 121 -30.09 29.30 -31.67
CA LEU A 121 -29.58 30.37 -32.53
C LEU A 121 -28.27 29.90 -33.19
N GLU A 122 -28.38 29.61 -34.48
CA GLU A 122 -27.28 29.69 -35.44
C GLU A 122 -26.84 31.16 -35.61
N GLU A 123 -25.53 31.40 -35.74
CA GLU A 123 -24.89 32.48 -36.51
C GLU A 123 -23.37 32.26 -36.37
N ALA A 124 -22.69 31.62 -37.33
CA ALA A 124 -22.21 32.15 -38.62
C ALA A 124 -21.06 33.18 -38.50
N GLU A 125 -19.88 32.75 -38.96
CA GLU A 125 -18.87 33.54 -39.73
C GLU A 125 -18.13 34.67 -38.95
N GLU A 126 -16.86 35.03 -39.17
CA GLU A 126 -15.87 34.76 -40.21
C GLU A 126 -14.48 35.24 -39.72
N THR A 127 -13.42 34.55 -40.16
CA THR A 127 -12.04 35.01 -40.50
C THR A 127 -11.38 36.23 -39.82
N ILE A 128 -10.14 36.05 -39.32
CA ILE A 128 -8.94 36.79 -39.79
C ILE A 128 -7.69 35.86 -39.70
N GLN A 129 -7.07 35.62 -40.87
CA GLN A 129 -5.72 35.07 -41.03
C GLN A 129 -4.65 36.14 -40.74
N VAL A 130 -3.52 35.74 -40.15
CA VAL A 130 -2.20 36.31 -40.50
C VAL A 130 -1.19 35.16 -40.56
N GLU A 131 -0.72 34.87 -41.77
CA GLU A 131 0.47 34.08 -42.08
C GLU A 131 1.76 34.82 -41.72
N ALA A 132 2.82 34.01 -41.58
CA ALA A 132 4.23 34.24 -41.97
C ALA A 132 5.23 34.08 -40.81
N THR A 133 6.36 33.38 -40.88
CA THR A 133 7.02 32.55 -41.91
C THR A 133 8.24 31.88 -41.22
N THR A 134 8.45 30.60 -41.54
CA THR A 134 9.65 29.69 -41.48
C THR A 134 10.99 30.16 -40.88
N VAL A 135 11.71 29.24 -40.19
CA VAL A 135 12.95 28.50 -40.61
C VAL A 135 13.07 27.26 -39.66
N GLU A 136 13.06 25.99 -40.12
CA GLU A 136 14.24 25.12 -40.38
C GLU A 136 15.37 25.31 -39.32
N GLU A 137 15.92 24.31 -38.65
CA GLU A 137 16.53 23.08 -39.17
C GLU A 137 16.94 22.22 -37.95
N ALA A 138 16.85 20.91 -38.08
CA ALA A 138 17.47 19.96 -37.16
C ALA A 138 19.00 19.98 -37.30
N PRO A 139 19.75 19.59 -36.27
CA PRO A 139 20.91 18.76 -36.51
C PRO A 139 20.79 17.44 -35.74
N SER A 140 20.76 16.38 -36.52
CA SER A 140 21.17 15.04 -36.15
C SER A 140 22.70 14.94 -36.08
N VAL A 141 23.16 13.98 -35.26
CA VAL A 141 24.35 13.13 -35.40
C VAL A 141 25.46 13.30 -34.33
N ASP A 142 25.70 12.15 -33.67
CA ASP A 142 26.92 11.66 -32.99
C ASP A 142 27.37 12.35 -31.70
N SER A 143 27.94 11.67 -30.70
CA SER A 143 28.01 10.30 -30.17
C SER A 143 29.10 10.39 -29.07
N PHE A 144 29.06 9.53 -28.05
CA PHE A 144 30.02 9.40 -26.93
C PHE A 144 29.89 10.55 -25.89
N ASP A 145 29.56 10.32 -24.62
CA ASP A 145 30.19 9.37 -23.69
C ASP A 145 29.22 8.34 -23.10
N GLU A 146 29.33 7.11 -23.63
CA GLU A 146 29.00 5.90 -22.90
C GLU A 146 30.08 5.71 -21.83
N HIS A 147 29.94 6.39 -20.70
CA HIS A 147 30.73 6.08 -19.52
C HIS A 147 30.38 4.65 -19.09
N PRO A 148 31.39 3.80 -18.83
CA PRO A 148 31.19 2.39 -18.54
C PRO A 148 30.26 2.25 -17.33
N LEU A 149 29.19 1.46 -17.49
CA LEU A 149 28.36 1.00 -16.38
C LEU A 149 29.29 0.46 -15.29
N PRO A 150 29.46 1.15 -14.15
CA PRO A 150 30.16 0.56 -13.03
C PRO A 150 29.28 -0.57 -12.52
N ASP A 151 29.89 -1.73 -12.30
CA ASP A 151 29.36 -3.00 -11.79
C ASP A 151 27.92 -2.89 -11.28
N GLU A 152 26.99 -3.67 -11.85
CA GLU A 152 25.64 -3.82 -11.30
C GLU A 152 25.75 -4.32 -9.85
N VAL A 153 25.85 -3.38 -8.90
CA VAL A 153 25.81 -3.69 -7.49
C VAL A 153 24.40 -4.20 -7.24
N GLU A 154 24.27 -5.52 -7.08
CA GLU A 154 23.04 -6.18 -6.67
C GLU A 154 22.69 -5.71 -5.26
N MET A 155 22.07 -4.54 -5.17
CA MET A 155 21.53 -4.04 -3.93
C MET A 155 20.34 -4.91 -3.52
N ARG A 156 20.43 -5.49 -2.33
CA ARG A 156 19.36 -6.21 -1.63
C ARG A 156 18.77 -5.34 -0.52
N HIS A 157 17.56 -5.70 -0.08
CA HIS A 157 16.83 -5.00 0.99
C HIS A 157 17.61 -4.89 2.31
N GLY A 158 18.49 -5.86 2.58
CA GLY A 158 19.34 -5.95 3.76
C GLY A 158 20.67 -5.20 3.68
N CYS A 159 20.99 -4.55 2.55
CA CYS A 159 22.25 -3.83 2.43
C CYS A 159 22.26 -2.58 3.31
N ILE A 160 23.34 -2.41 4.06
CA ILE A 160 23.62 -1.24 4.87
C ILE A 160 24.13 -0.15 3.94
N ILE A 161 23.55 1.04 4.06
CA ILE A 161 23.90 2.18 3.22
C ILE A 161 24.83 3.10 3.99
N HIS A 162 26.00 3.35 3.42
CA HIS A 162 27.03 4.23 3.93
C HIS A 162 27.13 5.49 3.06
N ARG A 163 27.71 6.56 3.61
CA ARG A 163 27.97 7.79 2.88
C ARG A 163 29.28 7.65 2.11
N ASP A 164 29.32 8.19 0.89
CA ASP A 164 30.49 8.12 0.02
C ASP A 164 30.97 9.53 -0.37
N GLU A 165 32.03 9.63 -1.18
CA GLU A 165 32.76 10.86 -1.51
C GLU A 165 31.85 12.01 -1.98
N ASN A 166 30.80 11.70 -2.76
CA ASN A 166 29.89 12.71 -3.32
C ASN A 166 28.66 13.00 -2.45
N TYR A 167 28.54 12.37 -1.27
CA TYR A 167 27.38 12.56 -0.38
C TYR A 167 27.16 14.04 -0.02
N SER A 168 28.21 14.73 0.44
CA SER A 168 28.13 16.14 0.84
C SER A 168 27.74 17.06 -0.33
N GLN A 169 28.20 16.75 -1.55
CA GLN A 169 27.83 17.51 -2.74
C GLN A 169 26.37 17.30 -3.11
N SER A 170 25.86 16.07 -2.99
CA SER A 170 24.45 15.74 -3.25
C SER A 170 23.48 16.41 -2.27
N MET A 171 23.92 16.75 -1.06
CA MET A 171 23.14 17.44 -0.03
C MET A 171 23.24 18.97 -0.11
N THR A 172 24.17 19.50 -0.90
CA THR A 172 24.37 20.96 -1.03
C THR A 172 23.57 21.49 -2.22
N THR A 173 22.75 22.52 -1.98
CA THR A 173 21.97 23.20 -3.03
C THR A 173 22.90 23.82 -4.08
N ASN A 174 22.51 23.76 -5.36
CA ASN A 174 23.24 24.29 -6.53
C ASN A 174 24.51 23.52 -6.96
N THR A 175 24.68 22.26 -6.54
CA THR A 175 25.68 21.38 -7.18
C THR A 175 25.06 20.65 -8.39
N PRO A 176 25.86 20.30 -9.42
CA PRO A 176 25.35 19.54 -10.56
C PRO A 176 24.77 18.19 -10.14
N ILE A 177 25.38 17.53 -9.15
CA ILE A 177 24.92 16.24 -8.61
C ILE A 177 23.56 16.39 -7.91
N ASN A 178 23.36 17.45 -7.12
CA ASN A 178 22.08 17.73 -6.47
C ASN A 178 20.99 18.03 -7.50
N ALA A 179 21.31 18.81 -8.54
CA ALA A 179 20.38 19.11 -9.63
C ALA A 179 19.96 17.85 -10.40
N GLU A 180 20.92 16.98 -10.75
CA GLU A 180 20.64 15.69 -11.41
C GLU A 180 19.79 14.76 -10.52
N LEU A 181 20.10 14.70 -9.22
CA LEU A 181 19.38 13.88 -8.26
C LEU A 181 17.91 14.33 -8.12
N ILE A 182 17.67 15.64 -7.98
CA ILE A 182 16.33 16.22 -7.87
C ILE A 182 15.58 16.10 -9.19
N ALA A 183 16.25 16.29 -10.34
CA ALA A 183 15.62 16.14 -11.65
C ALA A 183 15.09 14.71 -11.87
N LYS A 184 15.81 13.70 -11.37
CA LYS A 184 15.46 12.29 -11.57
C LYS A 184 14.48 11.73 -10.54
N PHE A 185 14.62 12.11 -9.27
CA PHE A 185 13.87 11.48 -8.16
C PHE A 185 13.09 12.49 -7.29
N GLY A 186 13.17 13.78 -7.62
CA GLY A 186 12.54 14.86 -6.86
C GLY A 186 13.11 15.00 -5.44
N ASN A 187 12.36 15.70 -4.59
CA ASN A 187 12.73 15.91 -3.18
C ASN A 187 12.82 14.60 -2.38
N THR A 188 12.18 13.53 -2.85
CA THR A 188 12.23 12.21 -2.20
C THR A 188 13.64 11.65 -2.14
N ALA A 189 14.52 11.97 -3.09
CA ALA A 189 15.92 11.57 -2.99
C ALA A 189 16.66 12.24 -1.83
N LEU A 190 16.37 13.50 -1.54
CA LEU A 190 16.96 14.20 -0.39
C LEU A 190 16.44 13.58 0.92
N ASP A 191 15.15 13.26 0.98
CA ASP A 191 14.56 12.56 2.13
C ASP A 191 15.23 11.20 2.38
N ILE A 192 15.49 10.43 1.31
CA ILE A 192 16.21 9.16 1.36
C ILE A 192 17.65 9.36 1.85
N LEU A 193 18.38 10.32 1.28
CA LEU A 193 19.76 10.60 1.69
C LEU A 193 19.85 11.06 3.15
N MET A 194 18.93 11.91 3.61
CA MET A 194 18.87 12.34 5.01
C MET A 194 18.71 11.17 6.00
N MET A 195 18.10 10.06 5.56
CA MET A 195 17.94 8.86 6.38
C MET A 195 19.16 7.93 6.37
N VAL A 196 20.20 8.22 5.58
CA VAL A 196 21.44 7.44 5.55
C VAL A 196 22.27 7.74 6.80
N ASP A 197 22.40 6.74 7.67
CA ASP A 197 23.03 6.83 8.99
C ASP A 197 24.02 5.68 9.23
N GLU A 198 24.61 5.11 8.15
CA GLU A 198 25.67 4.06 8.16
C GLU A 198 25.33 2.77 8.95
N ARG A 199 24.09 2.67 9.47
CA ARG A 199 23.56 1.56 10.28
C ARG A 199 22.18 1.12 9.83
N ARG A 200 21.55 1.89 8.93
CA ARG A 200 20.22 1.60 8.41
C ARG A 200 20.35 0.82 7.11
N THR A 201 19.56 -0.24 7.01
CA THR A 201 19.41 -0.97 5.76
C THR A 201 18.48 -0.23 4.82
N ALA A 202 18.56 -0.53 3.52
CA ALA A 202 17.64 0.06 2.54
C ALA A 202 16.16 -0.13 2.91
N PHE A 203 15.80 -1.28 3.50
CA PHE A 203 14.47 -1.52 4.04
C PHE A 203 14.07 -0.54 5.16
N LYS A 204 14.94 -0.33 6.16
CA LYS A 204 14.68 0.60 7.27
C LYS A 204 14.61 2.06 6.80
N ILE A 205 15.38 2.41 5.76
CA ILE A 205 15.30 3.72 5.11
C ILE A 205 13.92 3.88 4.46
N ALA A 206 13.45 2.88 3.72
CA ALA A 206 12.13 2.93 3.10
C ALA A 206 10.98 3.05 4.10
N GLU A 207 11.07 2.34 5.23
CA GLU A 207 10.13 2.47 6.36
C GLU A 207 10.15 3.90 6.94
N ALA A 208 11.33 4.47 7.16
CA ALA A 208 11.47 5.82 7.72
C ALA A 208 10.91 6.93 6.80
N VAL A 209 11.07 6.78 5.48
CA VAL A 209 10.57 7.76 4.49
C VAL A 209 9.10 7.46 4.10
N ALA A 210 8.51 6.37 4.61
CA ALA A 210 7.17 5.89 4.25
C ALA A 210 6.99 5.76 2.72
N ARG A 211 7.96 5.11 2.07
CA ARG A 211 7.97 4.87 0.62
C ARG A 211 8.11 3.39 0.30
N GLN A 212 7.70 3.02 -0.91
CA GLN A 212 7.90 1.66 -1.41
C GLN A 212 9.40 1.34 -1.46
N VAL A 213 9.76 0.15 -0.99
CA VAL A 213 11.18 -0.24 -0.90
C VAL A 213 11.84 -0.24 -2.27
N GLU A 214 11.14 -0.68 -3.32
CA GLU A 214 11.64 -0.66 -4.70
C GLU A 214 12.06 0.74 -5.16
N LYS A 215 11.23 1.76 -4.91
CA LYS A 215 11.56 3.15 -5.29
C LYS A 215 12.76 3.70 -4.54
N VAL A 216 12.90 3.31 -3.27
CA VAL A 216 14.05 3.67 -2.45
C VAL A 216 15.30 2.95 -2.95
N MET A 217 15.18 1.68 -3.31
CA MET A 217 16.26 0.88 -3.90
C MET A 217 16.73 1.43 -5.25
N ASP A 218 15.82 1.87 -6.12
CA ASP A 218 16.19 2.47 -7.40
C ASP A 218 16.93 3.80 -7.22
N THR A 219 16.49 4.61 -6.26
CA THR A 219 17.18 5.86 -5.89
C THR A 219 18.57 5.56 -5.34
N LEU A 220 18.67 4.61 -4.40
CA LEU A 220 19.94 4.22 -3.80
C LEU A 220 20.90 3.59 -4.81
N ARG A 221 20.42 2.74 -5.74
CA ARG A 221 21.22 2.15 -6.81
C ARG A 221 21.82 3.23 -7.70
N TRP A 222 21.03 4.25 -8.03
CA TRP A 222 21.55 5.41 -8.76
C TRP A 222 22.59 6.18 -7.95
N CYS A 223 22.34 6.41 -6.66
CA CYS A 223 23.30 7.06 -5.76
C CYS A 223 24.61 6.26 -5.64
N VAL A 224 24.57 4.93 -5.63
CA VAL A 224 25.75 4.06 -5.65
C VAL A 224 26.55 4.25 -6.94
N SER A 225 25.87 4.25 -8.10
CA SER A 225 26.54 4.45 -9.40
C SER A 225 27.26 5.81 -9.52
N ARG A 226 26.86 6.81 -8.72
CA ARG A 226 27.45 8.15 -8.68
C ARG A 226 28.37 8.37 -7.48
N LYS A 227 28.72 7.32 -6.72
CA LYS A 227 29.55 7.39 -5.51
C LYS A 227 29.03 8.40 -4.48
N ILE A 228 27.71 8.52 -4.40
CA ILE A 228 27.02 9.35 -3.39
C ILE A 228 26.82 8.54 -2.11
N VAL A 229 26.52 7.26 -2.26
CA VAL A 229 26.40 6.30 -1.16
C VAL A 229 27.09 5.00 -1.55
N SER A 230 27.53 4.22 -0.59
CA SER A 230 28.03 2.87 -0.81
C SER A 230 27.14 1.85 -0.11
N ALA A 231 26.97 0.67 -0.71
CA ALA A 231 26.09 -0.38 -0.20
C ALA A 231 26.93 -1.59 0.24
N GLU A 232 26.84 -1.94 1.52
CA GLU A 232 27.43 -3.15 2.07
C GLU A 232 26.34 -4.20 2.25
N CYS A 233 26.40 -5.27 1.46
CA CYS A 233 25.38 -6.32 1.43
C CYS A 233 25.88 -7.58 2.14
N PRO A 234 25.58 -7.76 3.44
CA PRO A 234 25.92 -9.02 4.11
C PRO A 234 25.15 -10.18 3.48
N GLU A 235 25.86 -11.25 3.08
CA GLU A 235 25.30 -12.40 2.35
C GLU A 235 24.28 -13.21 3.16
N GLU A 236 24.26 -13.08 4.49
CA GLU A 236 23.37 -13.82 5.38
C GLU A 236 22.63 -12.89 6.35
N GLN A 237 21.47 -12.40 5.93
CA GLN A 237 20.39 -12.13 6.88
C GLN A 237 19.36 -13.23 6.69
N ALA A 238 19.51 -14.31 7.46
CA ALA A 238 18.37 -15.16 7.74
C ALA A 238 17.26 -14.24 8.24
N LEU A 239 16.14 -14.19 7.50
CA LEU A 239 14.91 -13.64 8.01
C LEU A 239 14.57 -14.48 9.25
N GLU A 240 15.06 -14.09 10.42
CA GLU A 240 14.55 -14.53 11.70
C GLU A 240 13.12 -14.01 11.75
N LYS A 241 12.21 -14.74 11.10
CA LYS A 241 10.78 -14.65 11.33
C LYS A 241 10.62 -15.04 12.78
N LYS A 242 10.66 -14.05 13.66
CA LYS A 242 10.23 -14.21 15.06
C LYS A 242 8.76 -14.57 15.01
N GLU A 243 8.47 -15.85 14.92
CA GLU A 243 7.11 -16.34 15.00
C GLU A 243 6.62 -16.01 16.42
N LEU A 244 5.61 -15.15 16.48
CA LEU A 244 4.90 -14.86 17.71
C LEU A 244 3.98 -16.05 17.98
N VAL A 245 4.42 -16.94 18.87
CA VAL A 245 3.68 -18.16 19.17
C VAL A 245 2.96 -18.04 20.50
N GLU A 246 1.70 -18.48 20.54
CA GLU A 246 0.89 -18.50 21.76
C GLU A 246 1.19 -19.76 22.58
N VAL A 247 1.72 -19.57 23.78
CA VAL A 247 2.07 -20.65 24.72
C VAL A 247 1.17 -20.62 25.96
N PRO A 248 0.58 -21.75 26.37
CA PRO A 248 -0.21 -21.83 27.59
C PRO A 248 0.66 -21.86 28.85
N ILE A 249 0.28 -21.07 29.86
CA ILE A 249 0.88 -21.00 31.20
C ILE A 249 -0.20 -21.32 32.23
N PHE A 250 0.06 -22.27 33.11
CA PHE A 250 -0.79 -22.63 34.23
C PHE A 250 -0.27 -22.03 35.54
N GLU A 251 -1.11 -21.24 36.21
CA GLU A 251 -0.78 -20.52 37.47
C GLU A 251 -1.64 -21.04 38.66
N GLY A 252 -2.06 -22.30 38.63
CA GLY A 252 -2.94 -22.89 39.65
C GLY A 252 -2.35 -24.08 40.41
N GLU A 253 -3.16 -24.69 41.26
CA GLU A 253 -2.82 -25.96 41.92
C GLU A 253 -3.27 -27.15 41.08
N LEU A 254 -2.35 -28.07 40.76
CA LEU A 254 -2.63 -29.30 40.00
C LEU A 254 -3.68 -30.21 40.68
N SER A 255 -3.84 -30.09 42.01
CA SER A 255 -4.81 -30.86 42.79
C SER A 255 -6.28 -30.52 42.45
N LYS A 256 -6.53 -29.33 41.89
CA LYS A 256 -7.88 -28.87 41.50
C LYS A 256 -8.24 -29.25 40.06
N ILE A 257 -7.36 -29.96 39.37
CA ILE A 257 -7.53 -30.40 37.98
C ILE A 257 -8.08 -31.82 37.94
N LYS A 258 -8.95 -32.10 36.96
CA LYS A 258 -9.40 -33.47 36.67
C LYS A 258 -8.20 -34.36 36.33
N LYS A 259 -8.19 -35.60 36.81
CA LYS A 259 -7.08 -36.55 36.57
C LYS A 259 -6.74 -36.70 35.08
N GLU A 260 -7.76 -36.69 34.23
CA GLU A 260 -7.63 -36.82 32.77
C GLU A 260 -6.90 -35.63 32.11
N HIS A 261 -7.04 -34.43 32.67
CA HIS A 261 -6.46 -33.20 32.09
C HIS A 261 -5.10 -32.86 32.70
N ARG A 262 -4.72 -33.53 33.80
CA ARG A 262 -3.54 -33.19 34.60
C ARG A 262 -2.24 -33.26 33.78
N ASN A 263 -2.10 -34.29 32.95
CA ASN A 263 -0.89 -34.50 32.13
C ASN A 263 -0.69 -33.36 31.11
N VAL A 264 -1.77 -32.80 30.57
CA VAL A 264 -1.71 -31.68 29.62
C VAL A 264 -1.45 -30.36 30.34
N VAL A 265 -2.16 -30.11 31.43
CA VAL A 265 -2.05 -28.84 32.16
C VAL A 265 -0.71 -28.71 32.90
N GLU A 266 -0.13 -29.82 33.37
CA GLU A 266 1.21 -29.84 33.96
C GLU A 266 2.31 -29.39 32.97
N LYS A 267 2.10 -29.60 31.67
CA LYS A 267 3.02 -29.18 30.61
C LYS A 267 2.75 -27.76 30.10
N CYS A 268 1.75 -27.07 30.63
CA CYS A 268 1.47 -25.67 30.32
C CYS A 268 2.34 -24.73 31.17
N ASP A 269 3.64 -24.70 30.90
CA ASP A 269 4.62 -23.88 31.63
C ASP A 269 5.05 -22.61 30.86
N GLY A 270 4.47 -22.39 29.67
CA GLY A 270 4.84 -21.29 28.78
C GLY A 270 6.13 -21.50 27.99
N THR A 271 6.67 -22.71 27.95
CA THR A 271 7.83 -23.05 27.10
C THR A 271 7.40 -23.72 25.79
N HIS A 272 6.33 -24.52 25.84
CA HIS A 272 5.81 -25.25 24.69
C HIS A 272 4.44 -24.74 24.28
N THR A 273 4.16 -24.81 22.99
CA THR A 273 2.83 -24.57 22.44
C THR A 273 1.88 -25.72 22.77
N LEU A 274 0.57 -25.50 22.68
CA LEU A 274 -0.40 -26.57 22.87
C LEU A 274 -0.23 -27.71 21.85
N GLN A 275 0.25 -27.40 20.65
CA GLN A 275 0.51 -28.37 19.60
C GLN A 275 1.71 -29.26 19.92
N GLU A 276 2.78 -28.67 20.45
CA GLU A 276 3.95 -29.42 20.93
C GLU A 276 3.60 -30.27 22.15
N ILE A 277 2.78 -29.76 23.08
CA ILE A 277 2.30 -30.53 24.23
C ILE A 277 1.49 -31.75 23.75
N ALA A 278 0.63 -31.58 22.74
CA ALA A 278 -0.12 -32.69 22.15
C ALA A 278 0.82 -33.76 21.55
N GLN A 279 1.85 -33.34 20.81
CA GLN A 279 2.85 -34.23 20.24
C GLN A 279 3.67 -34.96 21.31
N MET A 280 4.15 -34.26 22.35
CA MET A 280 4.91 -34.84 23.46
C MET A 280 4.11 -35.90 24.23
N LEU A 281 2.80 -35.71 24.34
CA LEU A 281 1.90 -36.64 25.03
C LEU A 281 1.31 -37.71 24.11
N GLY A 282 1.61 -37.67 22.80
CA GLY A 282 1.08 -38.61 21.82
C GLY A 282 -0.45 -38.56 21.66
N ILE A 283 -1.07 -37.41 21.96
CA ILE A 283 -2.52 -37.22 21.87
C ILE A 283 -2.88 -36.28 20.71
N PRO A 284 -4.08 -36.39 20.12
CA PRO A 284 -4.55 -35.43 19.14
C PRO A 284 -4.63 -34.01 19.72
N TYR A 285 -4.32 -33.00 18.91
CA TYR A 285 -4.38 -31.59 19.29
C TYR A 285 -5.72 -31.20 19.94
N PHE A 286 -6.84 -31.68 19.38
CA PHE A 286 -8.18 -31.38 19.89
C PHE A 286 -8.40 -31.92 21.31
N GLN A 287 -7.80 -33.06 21.66
CA GLN A 287 -7.87 -33.63 23.00
C GLN A 287 -7.03 -32.81 24.00
N ALA A 288 -5.86 -32.32 23.58
CA ALA A 288 -5.08 -31.37 24.37
C ALA A 288 -5.85 -30.06 24.61
N LEU A 289 -6.52 -29.55 23.57
CA LEU A 289 -7.37 -28.36 23.67
C LEU A 289 -8.54 -28.56 24.64
N GLN A 290 -9.28 -29.68 24.52
CA GLN A 290 -10.37 -30.01 25.45
C GLN A 290 -9.91 -30.11 26.91
N SER A 291 -8.67 -30.53 27.13
CA SER A 291 -8.08 -30.62 28.48
C SER A 291 -7.81 -29.24 29.09
N VAL A 292 -7.52 -28.22 28.26
CA VAL A 292 -7.14 -26.87 28.68
C VAL A 292 -8.32 -25.89 28.68
N VAL A 293 -9.29 -26.05 27.78
CA VAL A 293 -10.46 -25.15 27.63
C VAL A 293 -11.19 -24.87 28.95
N PRO A 294 -11.47 -25.85 29.84
CA PRO A 294 -12.15 -25.60 31.11
C PRO A 294 -11.39 -24.68 32.08
N TYR A 295 -10.08 -24.57 31.89
CA TYR A 295 -9.16 -23.84 32.76
C TYR A 295 -8.70 -22.50 32.14
N ARG A 296 -8.99 -22.28 30.85
CA ARG A 296 -8.64 -21.07 30.12
C ARG A 296 -9.25 -19.82 30.79
N GLY A 297 -8.43 -18.81 31.03
CA GLY A 297 -8.83 -17.55 31.66
C GLY A 297 -8.98 -17.59 33.18
N LYS A 298 -9.03 -18.78 33.80
CA LYS A 298 -9.08 -18.95 35.26
C LYS A 298 -7.70 -19.27 35.81
N THR A 299 -7.14 -20.39 35.36
CA THR A 299 -5.86 -20.92 35.83
C THR A 299 -4.87 -21.17 34.71
N VAL A 300 -5.32 -21.28 33.46
CA VAL A 300 -4.46 -21.31 32.26
C VAL A 300 -4.61 -19.99 31.48
N LYS A 301 -3.49 -19.32 31.22
CA LYS A 301 -3.39 -18.11 30.39
C LYS A 301 -2.55 -18.41 29.16
N PHE A 302 -2.93 -17.87 28.01
CA PHE A 302 -2.12 -17.96 26.79
C PHE A 302 -1.31 -16.68 26.66
N VAL A 303 0.01 -16.81 26.64
CA VAL A 303 0.93 -15.68 26.52
C VAL A 303 1.60 -15.76 25.16
N ARG A 304 1.69 -14.61 24.47
CA ARG A 304 2.43 -14.50 23.21
C ARG A 304 3.91 -14.39 23.53
N LYS A 305 4.73 -15.34 23.05
CA LYS A 305 6.18 -15.25 23.13
C LYS A 305 6.78 -15.21 21.74
N SER A 306 7.79 -14.36 21.54
CA SER A 306 8.62 -14.43 20.34
C SER A 306 9.54 -15.64 20.48
N ARG A 307 9.39 -16.63 19.60
CA ARG A 307 10.40 -17.68 19.46
C ARG A 307 11.46 -17.22 18.46
N ILE A 308 12.71 -17.44 18.80
CA ILE A 308 13.88 -17.25 17.94
C ILE A 308 14.12 -18.57 17.23
#